data_AF-A0A937SCK5-F1
#
_entry.id   AF-A0A937SCK5-F1
#
_cell.length_a   1.000
_cell.length_b   1.000
_cell.length_c   1.000
_cell.angle_alpha   90.00
_cell.angle_beta   90.00
_cell.angle_gamma   90.00
#
_symmetry.space_group_name_H-M   'P 1'
#
loop_
_entity.id
_entity.type
_entity.pdbx_description
1 polymer ?
#
loop_
_entity_poly.entity_id
_entity_poly.type
_entity_poly.pdbx_seq_one_letter_code
_entity_poly.pdbx_strand_id
1 'polypeptide(L)' 'MRGRKGDAHLVKTYRPGQKIPVSGQYAIVKGGKVTKDEVTAVSGKRFPPTQRPNQKFLLVDKTK' A
#
# COMPACT_ATOMS: atom_id res chain seq x y z
N MET A 1 -11.91 -16.76 10.88
CA MET A 1 -10.65 -16.14 10.41
C MET A 1 -10.94 -14.75 9.84
N ARG A 2 -10.93 -13.69 10.66
CA ARG A 2 -11.10 -12.30 10.18
C ARG A 2 -10.42 -11.34 11.15
N GLY A 3 -9.55 -10.49 10.60
CA GLY A 3 -9.13 -9.19 11.14
C GLY A 3 -8.56 -9.16 12.56
N ARG A 4 -7.25 -9.32 12.71
CA ARG A 4 -6.53 -8.72 13.82
C ARG A 4 -5.29 -8.01 13.32
N LYS A 5 -4.90 -6.99 14.11
CA LYS A 5 -3.79 -6.04 13.98
C LYS A 5 -4.23 -4.78 13.24
N GLY A 6 -4.54 -3.69 13.90
CA GLY A 6 -4.06 -3.22 15.20
C GLY A 6 -3.56 -1.80 14.96
N ASP A 7 -4.22 -0.85 15.60
CA ASP A 7 -3.62 0.32 16.21
C ASP A 7 -2.08 0.35 16.17
N ALA A 8 -1.54 1.15 15.24
CA ALA A 8 -0.18 1.65 15.33
C ALA A 8 -0.19 3.02 14.67
N HIS A 9 0.17 4.05 15.42
CA HIS A 9 0.33 5.42 14.96
C HIS A 9 1.61 5.53 14.09
N LEU A 10 1.76 4.75 13.02
CA LEU A 10 3.02 4.53 12.29
C LEU A 10 2.73 4.14 10.82
N VAL A 11 3.15 4.96 9.85
CA VAL A 11 3.16 4.76 8.37
C VAL A 11 2.09 3.80 7.79
N LYS A 12 1.02 4.38 7.23
CA LYS A 12 -0.14 3.62 6.71
C LYS A 12 0.26 2.80 5.47
N THR A 13 0.36 1.48 5.64
CA THR A 13 0.63 0.52 4.55
C THR A 13 -0.64 -0.17 4.08
N TYR A 14 -0.76 -0.42 2.77
CA TYR A 14 -1.91 -1.00 2.11
C TYR A 14 -1.55 -2.36 1.50
N ARG A 15 -2.56 -3.23 1.37
CA ARG A 15 -2.37 -4.58 0.85
C ARG A 15 -2.80 -4.68 -0.62
N PRO A 16 -2.24 -5.60 -1.40
CA PRO A 16 -2.76 -5.94 -2.73
C PRO A 16 -4.25 -6.27 -2.66
N GLY A 17 -5.02 -5.80 -3.64
CA GLY A 17 -6.48 -5.99 -3.69
C GLY A 17 -7.30 -5.11 -2.74
N GLN A 18 -6.68 -4.34 -1.84
CA GLN A 18 -7.39 -3.36 -1.01
C GLN A 18 -7.88 -2.18 -1.86
N LYS A 19 -9.00 -1.58 -1.47
CA LYS A 19 -9.49 -0.34 -2.10
C LYS A 19 -8.53 0.81 -1.81
N ILE A 20 -8.16 1.56 -2.84
CA ILE A 20 -7.26 2.70 -2.78
C ILE A 20 -8.04 3.89 -2.18
N PRO A 21 -7.60 4.43 -1.03
CA PRO A 21 -8.32 5.52 -0.37
C PRO A 21 -8.04 6.90 -0.97
N VAL A 22 -6.83 7.10 -1.52
CA VAL A 22 -6.35 8.39 -2.02
C VAL A 22 -5.56 8.14 -3.30
N SER A 23 -5.72 8.99 -4.30
CA SER A 23 -4.91 8.94 -5.51
C SER A 23 -3.48 9.39 -5.21
N GLY A 24 -2.50 8.78 -5.86
CA GLY A 24 -1.11 9.12 -5.61
C GLY A 24 -0.13 8.05 -6.03
N GLN A 25 1.13 8.27 -5.70
CA GLN A 25 2.18 7.29 -5.84
C GLN A 25 2.39 6.54 -4.52
N TYR A 26 2.52 5.23 -4.66
CA TYR A 26 2.73 4.32 -3.55
C TYR A 26 4.01 3.52 -3.78
N ALA A 27 4.97 3.64 -2.87
CA ALA A 27 6.16 2.81 -2.88
C ALA A 27 5.83 1.40 -2.35
N ILE A 28 6.48 0.40 -2.91
CA ILE A 28 6.34 -0.97 -2.43
C ILE A 28 7.23 -1.15 -1.19
N VAL A 29 6.71 -1.81 -0.16
CA VAL A 29 7.43 -2.11 1.08
C VAL A 29 7.43 -3.61 1.30
N LYS A 30 8.62 -4.20 1.51
CA LYS A 30 8.80 -5.62 1.80
C LYS A 30 9.52 -5.77 3.13
N GLY A 31 8.85 -6.41 4.11
CA GLY A 31 9.46 -6.68 5.42
C GLY A 31 9.96 -5.42 6.15
N GLY A 32 9.26 -4.28 5.98
CA GLY A 32 9.64 -3.01 6.59
C GLY A 32 10.65 -2.16 5.80
N LYS A 33 11.18 -2.67 4.68
CA LYS A 33 12.06 -1.90 3.78
C LYS A 33 11.28 -1.36 2.59
N VAL A 34 11.38 -0.05 2.35
CA VAL A 34 10.85 0.60 1.15
C VAL A 34 11.74 0.24 -0.04
N THR A 35 11.14 -0.25 -1.12
CA THR A 35 11.82 -0.55 -2.38
C THR A 35 11.81 0.67 -3.29
N LYS A 36 12.65 0.67 -4.33
CA LYS A 36 12.62 1.70 -5.38
C LYS A 36 11.42 1.56 -6.32
N ASP A 37 10.67 0.46 -6.22
CA ASP A 37 9.47 0.25 -7.00
C ASP A 37 8.32 1.11 -6.45
N GLU A 38 7.71 1.90 -7.34
CA GLU A 38 6.57 2.76 -7.05
C GLU A 38 5.43 2.45 -8.01
N VAL A 39 4.19 2.57 -7.53
CA VAL A 39 2.99 2.40 -8.33
C VAL A 39 2.08 3.60 -8.18
N THR A 40 1.62 4.12 -9.31
CA THR A 40 0.55 5.12 -9.34
C THR A 40 -0.78 4.43 -9.14
N ALA A 41 -1.49 4.83 -8.09
CA ALA A 41 -2.78 4.27 -7.72
C ALA A 41 -3.85 5.37 -7.76
N VAL A 42 -5.02 5.03 -8.32
CA VAL A 42 -6.16 5.96 -8.41
C VAL A 42 -7.18 5.61 -7.34
N SER A 43 -7.64 6.61 -6.60
CA SER A 43 -8.69 6.44 -5.58
C SER A 43 -9.92 5.73 -6.15
N GLY A 44 -10.51 4.85 -5.34
CA GLY A 44 -11.69 4.07 -5.72
C GLY A 44 -11.40 2.77 -6.45
N LYS A 45 -10.23 2.60 -7.08
CA LYS A 45 -9.78 1.32 -7.65
C LYS A 45 -9.18 0.41 -6.57
N ARG A 46 -8.82 -0.83 -6.94
CA ARG A 46 -8.09 -1.76 -6.06
C ARG A 46 -6.60 -1.72 -6.37
N PHE A 47 -5.75 -1.85 -5.35
CA PHE A 47 -4.32 -1.99 -5.55
C PHE A 47 -4.01 -3.23 -6.41
N PRO A 48 -3.06 -3.13 -7.37
CA PRO A 48 -2.68 -4.26 -8.20
C PRO A 48 -2.06 -5.39 -7.35
N PRO A 49 -2.08 -6.63 -7.84
CA PRO A 49 -1.33 -7.72 -7.23
C PRO A 49 0.16 -7.39 -7.22
N THR A 50 0.83 -7.65 -6.11
CA THR A 50 2.28 -7.48 -6.00
C THR A 50 3.00 -8.70 -6.56
N GLN A 51 4.19 -8.49 -7.13
CA GLN A 51 4.98 -9.57 -7.74
C GLN A 51 5.43 -10.64 -6.72
N ARG A 52 5.58 -10.27 -5.44
CA ARG A 52 6.04 -11.15 -4.37
C ARG A 52 5.08 -11.16 -3.18
N PRO A 53 5.00 -12.29 -2.45
CA PRO A 53 4.24 -12.35 -1.20
C PRO A 53 4.85 -11.41 -0.14
N ASN A 54 4.02 -10.95 0.79
CA ASN A 54 4.38 -10.03 1.88
C ASN A 54 4.83 -8.63 1.44
N GLN A 55 4.56 -8.23 0.19
CA GLN A 55 4.69 -6.84 -0.26
C GLN A 55 3.45 -6.03 0.14
N LYS A 56 3.67 -4.76 0.46
CA LYS A 56 2.65 -3.76 0.79
C LYS A 56 2.91 -2.47 0.03
N PHE A 57 1.93 -1.59 0.00
CA PHE A 57 2.02 -0.27 -0.62
C PHE A 57 2.07 0.81 0.47
N LEU A 58 3.01 1.74 0.38
CA LEU A 58 3.14 2.88 1.26
C LEU A 58 2.92 4.14 0.46
N LEU A 59 1.96 4.97 0.87
CA LEU A 59 1.69 6.24 0.20
C LEU A 59 2.88 7.18 0.40
N VAL A 60 3.58 7.48 -0.69
CA VAL A 60 4.77 8.36 -0.68
C VAL A 60 4.43 9.74 -1.21
N ASP A 61 3.62 9.82 -2.25
CA ASP A 61 3.15 11.09 -2.81
C ASP A 61 1.64 11.04 -3.05
N LYS A 62 0.94 12.08 -2.61
CA LYS A 62 -0.51 12.20 -2.77
C LYS A 62 -0.79 13.13 -3.92
N THR A 63 -1.54 12.64 -4.90
CA THR A 63 -2.08 13.51 -5.95
C THR A 63 -3.51 13.90 -5.59
N LYS A 64 -3.84 15.19 -5.78
CA LYS A 64 -5.17 15.75 -5.54
C LYS A 64 -6.15 15.32 -6.62
#